data_AF-A0A090V6Y5-F1
#
_entry.id   AF-A0A090V6Y5-F1
#
_cell.length_a   1.000
_cell.length_b   1.000
_cell.length_c   1.000
_cell.angle_alpha   90.00
_cell.angle_beta   90.00
_cell.angle_gamma   90.00
#
_symmetry.space_group_name_H-M   'P 1'
#
loop_
_entity.id
_entity.type
_entity.pdbx_description
1 polymer ?
#
loop_
_entity_poly.entity_id
_entity_poly.type
_entity_poly.pdbx_seq_one_letter_code
_entity_poly.pdbx_strand_id
1 'polypeptide(L)'
;MILNTELEYKGNLFPSNITKYSKDVDVLHFSTSNNVILKLTVLRDSVLRFTYTTVGKFERDFSYAIDEDASRGYNHLEITDDEEKYVVTTSKLICHIHKSDLRISLYDAADNKIICEDELGFHWEESYELGGDIVKMSKAAQNGESYYGLGDKPEHLNLKGRRFENWATDSYAFGKHTDPIYKAIPFYTGLHNGKSYGIFFDNTFRTYFDFCSERRNVTSFWAQGGEMNYYFIYGPKMQDVVKNYTDLTGTPELPPLWALGYHQCKWSYYPESNVKEITAKFRELQIPCDAIYLDIDYMEGFRCFTWSKDYFPDPKRMVKELADDGFKTVVIIDPGIKIDNEYSVFREGLEKDYFCKRADGPYMKGKVWPGECYFPDFTRPEVREWWAGLFKELIEDIA
;
A
#
# COMPACT_ATOMS: atom_id res chain seq x y z
N MET A 1 -29.87 -26.28 14.44
CA MET A 1 -29.24 -25.44 15.47
C MET A 1 -28.00 -26.19 15.92
N ILE A 2 -26.85 -25.89 15.31
CA ILE A 2 -25.57 -26.46 15.75
C ILE A 2 -25.19 -25.65 16.99
N LEU A 3 -25.32 -26.24 18.17
CA LEU A 3 -24.78 -25.66 19.40
C LEU A 3 -23.27 -25.92 19.33
N ASN A 4 -22.50 -24.94 18.90
CA ASN A 4 -21.05 -25.05 18.93
C ASN A 4 -20.63 -25.09 20.40
N THR A 5 -20.24 -26.26 20.90
CA THR A 5 -19.78 -26.48 22.28
C THR A 5 -18.28 -26.23 22.44
N GLU A 6 -17.60 -25.84 21.37
CA GLU A 6 -16.19 -25.48 21.41
C GLU A 6 -16.04 -24.12 22.09
N LEU A 7 -15.25 -24.10 23.16
CA LEU A 7 -14.89 -22.90 23.90
C LEU A 7 -14.03 -22.01 23.00
N GLU A 8 -14.44 -20.75 22.83
CA GLU A 8 -13.65 -19.72 22.14
C GLU A 8 -12.23 -19.66 22.74
N TYR A 9 -11.21 -20.03 21.96
CA TYR A 9 -9.83 -19.93 22.43
C TYR A 9 -9.36 -18.47 22.31
N LYS A 10 -9.24 -17.79 23.45
CA LYS A 10 -8.72 -16.42 23.52
C LYS A 10 -7.24 -16.43 23.88
N GLY A 11 -6.39 -16.02 22.95
CA GLY A 11 -4.97 -15.83 23.22
C GLY A 11 -4.09 -15.94 21.98
N ASN A 12 -2.85 -15.48 22.12
CA ASN A 12 -1.84 -15.64 21.08
C ASN A 12 -1.40 -17.11 20.99
N LEU A 13 -1.40 -17.63 19.77
CA LEU A 13 -0.78 -18.88 19.37
C LEU A 13 0.59 -18.61 18.73
N PHE A 14 1.50 -19.57 18.84
CA PHE A 14 2.89 -19.44 18.41
C PHE A 14 3.32 -20.65 17.59
N PRO A 15 4.26 -20.50 16.65
CA PRO A 15 4.85 -21.65 15.98
C PRO A 15 5.51 -22.59 16.98
N SER A 16 5.37 -23.89 16.76
CA SER A 16 6.09 -24.90 17.52
C SER A 16 7.44 -25.24 16.87
N ASN A 17 8.08 -26.29 17.35
CA ASN A 17 9.36 -26.74 16.83
C ASN A 17 9.26 -27.15 15.35
N ILE A 18 10.32 -26.85 14.59
CA ILE A 18 10.48 -27.28 13.21
C ILE A 18 10.57 -28.81 13.17
N THR A 19 9.76 -29.44 12.33
CA THR A 19 9.73 -30.88 12.11
C THR A 19 10.17 -31.26 10.71
N LYS A 20 10.10 -30.33 9.75
CA LYS A 20 10.49 -30.56 8.36
C LYS A 20 11.13 -29.32 7.76
N TYR A 21 12.19 -29.55 6.99
CA TYR A 21 12.86 -28.55 6.16
C TYR A 21 12.94 -29.04 4.71
N SER A 22 12.76 -28.13 3.76
CA SER A 22 13.08 -28.37 2.36
C SER A 22 13.55 -27.10 1.67
N LYS A 23 14.49 -27.25 0.74
CA LYS A 23 15.01 -26.17 -0.12
C LYS A 23 14.65 -26.45 -1.56
N ASP A 24 14.15 -25.43 -2.25
CA ASP A 24 13.99 -25.40 -3.69
C ASP A 24 14.63 -24.12 -4.22
N VAL A 25 15.83 -24.24 -4.80
CA VAL A 25 16.65 -23.12 -5.29
C VAL A 25 16.84 -22.02 -4.24
N ASP A 26 16.05 -20.95 -4.32
CA ASP A 26 16.06 -19.74 -3.50
C ASP A 26 14.95 -19.69 -2.44
N VAL A 27 14.10 -20.72 -2.41
CA VAL A 27 12.97 -20.87 -1.51
C VAL A 27 13.26 -21.95 -0.46
N LEU A 28 13.10 -21.60 0.81
CA LEU A 28 13.28 -22.47 1.95
C LEU A 28 11.96 -22.61 2.69
N HIS A 29 11.53 -23.84 2.93
CA HIS A 29 10.31 -24.14 3.68
C HIS A 29 10.66 -24.82 5.00
N PHE A 30 10.08 -24.31 6.09
CA PHE A 30 10.19 -24.85 7.44
C PHE A 30 8.78 -25.11 7.97
N SER A 31 8.43 -26.39 8.15
CA SER A 31 7.14 -26.79 8.73
C SER A 31 7.33 -27.15 10.20
N THR A 32 6.37 -26.78 11.01
CA THR A 32 6.35 -27.02 12.46
C THR A 32 5.36 -28.13 12.82
N SER A 33 5.40 -28.59 14.08
CA SER A 33 4.46 -29.62 14.56
C SER A 33 3.01 -29.14 14.70
N ASN A 34 2.76 -27.83 14.76
CA ASN A 34 1.41 -27.24 14.86
C ASN A 34 0.92 -26.61 13.54
N ASN A 35 1.35 -27.17 12.40
CA ASN A 35 0.94 -26.79 11.04
C ASN A 35 1.34 -25.37 10.59
N VAL A 36 2.12 -24.64 11.37
CA VAL A 36 2.72 -23.39 10.89
C VAL A 36 3.82 -23.72 9.88
N ILE A 37 3.81 -23.03 8.74
CA ILE A 37 4.87 -23.12 7.74
C ILE A 37 5.46 -21.73 7.53
N LEU A 38 6.78 -21.61 7.65
CA LEU A 38 7.55 -20.48 7.16
C LEU A 38 8.10 -20.81 5.76
N LYS A 39 7.77 -19.97 4.78
CA LYS A 39 8.44 -19.88 3.48
C LYS A 39 9.37 -18.66 3.49
N LEU A 40 10.67 -18.90 3.45
CA LEU A 40 11.70 -17.87 3.25
C LEU A 40 12.12 -17.88 1.78
N THR A 41 12.03 -16.75 1.09
CA THR A 41 12.52 -16.58 -0.29
C THR A 41 13.67 -15.58 -0.31
N VAL A 42 14.80 -15.97 -0.88
CA VAL A 42 15.99 -15.12 -1.05
C VAL A 42 15.90 -14.42 -2.40
N LEU A 43 15.28 -13.24 -2.43
CA LEU A 43 15.08 -12.48 -3.67
C LEU A 43 16.37 -11.83 -4.16
N ARG A 44 17.16 -11.31 -3.22
CA ARG A 44 18.51 -10.76 -3.43
C ARG A 44 19.36 -11.01 -2.22
N ASP A 45 20.67 -10.78 -2.35
CA ASP A 45 21.58 -10.85 -1.21
C ASP A 45 21.13 -9.93 -0.05
N SER A 46 20.48 -8.80 -0.34
CA SER A 46 19.98 -7.83 0.64
C SER A 46 18.46 -7.86 0.85
N VAL A 47 17.72 -8.76 0.21
CA VAL A 47 16.24 -8.77 0.26
C VAL A 47 15.75 -10.18 0.53
N LEU A 48 15.09 -10.36 1.68
CA LEU A 48 14.51 -11.62 2.10
C LEU A 48 12.99 -11.44 2.26
N ARG A 49 12.20 -12.36 1.69
CA ARG A 49 10.75 -12.42 1.90
C ARG A 49 10.42 -13.55 2.86
N PHE A 50 9.62 -13.24 3.88
CA PHE A 50 9.11 -14.19 4.85
C PHE A 50 7.60 -14.29 4.70
N THR A 51 7.08 -15.49 4.45
CA THR A 51 5.65 -15.76 4.40
C THR A 51 5.32 -16.85 5.40
N TYR A 52 4.41 -16.58 6.33
CA TYR A 52 3.91 -17.57 7.29
C TYR A 52 2.44 -17.88 7.02
N THR A 53 2.10 -19.17 7.11
CA THR A 53 0.73 -19.67 7.14
C THR A 53 0.51 -20.49 8.41
N THR A 54 -0.70 -20.44 8.95
CA THR A 54 -1.16 -21.17 10.14
C THR A 54 -1.90 -22.47 9.80
N VAL A 55 -2.28 -22.64 8.52
CA VAL A 55 -3.17 -23.73 8.06
C VAL A 55 -2.46 -24.79 7.23
N GLY A 56 -1.12 -24.82 7.25
CA GLY A 56 -0.31 -25.82 6.57
C GLY A 56 -0.26 -25.72 5.03
N LYS A 57 -0.82 -24.65 4.44
CA LYS A 57 -0.76 -24.36 3.01
C LYS A 57 -0.75 -22.86 2.77
N PHE A 58 -0.10 -22.44 1.68
CA PHE A 58 -0.10 -21.05 1.27
C PHE A 58 -1.30 -20.73 0.37
N GLU A 59 -1.77 -19.50 0.45
CA GLU A 59 -2.68 -18.91 -0.53
C GLU A 59 -1.98 -18.71 -1.88
N ARG A 60 -2.72 -18.23 -2.89
CA ARG A 60 -2.16 -17.86 -4.17
C ARG A 60 -1.13 -16.74 -3.96
N ASP A 61 0.10 -16.95 -4.39
CA ASP A 61 1.15 -15.93 -4.30
C ASP A 61 0.79 -14.73 -5.18
N PHE A 62 0.42 -13.63 -4.55
CA PHE A 62 -0.11 -12.44 -5.20
C PHE A 62 0.16 -11.19 -4.36
N SER A 63 0.54 -10.10 -5.03
CA SER A 63 0.67 -8.77 -4.43
C SER A 63 0.24 -7.72 -5.46
N TYR A 64 -0.41 -6.65 -4.98
CA TYR A 64 -0.69 -5.46 -5.79
C TYR A 64 0.49 -4.50 -5.87
N ALA A 65 1.52 -4.69 -5.03
CA ALA A 65 2.61 -3.74 -4.87
C ALA A 65 3.90 -4.19 -5.54
N ILE A 66 4.10 -5.48 -5.76
CA ILE A 66 5.34 -6.02 -6.32
C ILE A 66 5.33 -5.88 -7.84
N ASP A 67 6.36 -5.26 -8.37
CA ASP A 67 6.59 -5.14 -9.81
C ASP A 67 7.00 -6.50 -10.39
N GLU A 68 6.41 -6.87 -11.53
CA GLU A 68 6.73 -8.11 -12.25
C GLU A 68 8.18 -8.07 -12.78
N ASP A 69 8.68 -6.87 -13.10
CA ASP A 69 10.03 -6.62 -13.61
C ASP A 69 11.05 -6.30 -12.51
N ALA A 70 10.65 -6.36 -11.24
CA ALA A 70 11.56 -6.18 -10.10
C ALA A 70 12.76 -7.11 -10.23
N SER A 71 13.99 -6.58 -10.11
CA SER A 71 15.15 -7.45 -10.39
C SER A 71 15.30 -8.53 -9.30
N ARG A 72 15.70 -9.73 -9.70
CA ARG A 72 15.89 -10.86 -8.79
C ARG A 72 17.28 -11.46 -9.02
N GLY A 73 17.82 -12.07 -7.98
CA GLY A 73 19.11 -12.76 -8.04
C GLY A 73 20.01 -12.41 -6.87
N TYR A 74 20.78 -13.40 -6.45
CA TYR A 74 21.76 -13.32 -5.37
C TYR A 74 23.08 -13.91 -5.86
N ASN A 75 24.19 -13.47 -5.26
CA ASN A 75 25.51 -13.98 -5.60
C ASN A 75 25.95 -15.11 -4.67
N HIS A 76 25.33 -15.21 -3.48
CA HIS A 76 25.68 -16.21 -2.49
C HIS A 76 24.42 -16.67 -1.73
N LEU A 77 24.30 -17.99 -1.56
CA LEU A 77 23.29 -18.60 -0.72
C LEU A 77 23.83 -19.91 -0.13
N GLU A 78 24.22 -19.85 1.14
CA GLU A 78 24.63 -21.00 1.93
C GLU A 78 23.61 -21.24 3.04
N ILE A 79 23.35 -22.52 3.35
CA ILE A 79 22.52 -22.91 4.49
C ILE A 79 23.30 -23.93 5.29
N THR A 80 23.52 -23.64 6.57
CA THR A 80 24.02 -24.61 7.54
C THR A 80 22.93 -24.95 8.55
N ASP A 81 23.02 -26.17 9.05
CA ASP A 81 22.07 -26.75 9.99
C ASP A 81 22.84 -27.15 11.26
N ASP A 82 22.58 -26.47 12.38
CA ASP A 82 23.16 -26.79 13.68
C ASP A 82 22.10 -27.33 14.66
N GLU A 83 22.45 -27.61 15.91
CA GLU A 83 21.51 -28.21 16.87
C GLU A 83 20.32 -27.29 17.21
N GLU A 84 20.50 -25.97 17.18
CA GLU A 84 19.53 -24.99 17.67
C GLU A 84 18.80 -24.24 16.55
N LYS A 85 19.42 -24.11 15.38
CA LYS A 85 18.94 -23.24 14.30
C LYS A 85 19.42 -23.67 12.92
N TYR A 86 18.72 -23.16 11.92
CA TYR A 86 19.23 -23.07 10.56
C TYR A 86 19.87 -21.69 10.35
N VAL A 87 21.00 -21.65 9.67
CA VAL A 87 21.71 -20.40 9.36
C VAL A 87 21.76 -20.22 7.85
N VAL A 88 21.04 -19.22 7.35
CA VAL A 88 20.98 -18.85 5.93
C VAL A 88 21.87 -17.65 5.69
N THR A 89 22.93 -17.82 4.89
CA THR A 89 23.93 -16.79 4.63
C THR A 89 23.87 -16.34 3.17
N THR A 90 23.77 -15.02 2.96
CA THR A 90 23.92 -14.35 1.67
C THR A 90 25.18 -13.48 1.66
N SER A 91 25.47 -12.78 0.56
CA SER A 91 26.64 -11.88 0.54
C SER A 91 26.50 -10.64 1.47
N LYS A 92 25.29 -10.38 2.00
CA LYS A 92 25.00 -9.21 2.84
C LYS A 92 24.37 -9.56 4.20
N LEU A 93 23.72 -10.71 4.32
CA LEU A 93 22.91 -11.06 5.48
C LEU A 93 23.25 -12.45 6.00
N ILE A 94 23.15 -12.61 7.32
CA ILE A 94 23.10 -13.91 7.98
C ILE A 94 21.76 -13.98 8.73
N CYS A 95 20.92 -14.93 8.36
CA CYS A 95 19.59 -15.14 8.92
C CYS A 95 19.60 -16.43 9.74
N HIS A 96 19.45 -16.30 11.06
CA HIS A 96 19.22 -17.42 11.95
C HIS A 96 17.72 -17.72 12.03
N ILE A 97 17.34 -18.99 11.92
CA ILE A 97 15.96 -19.47 12.09
C ILE A 97 15.98 -20.53 13.19
N HIS A 98 15.44 -20.20 14.37
CA HIS A 98 15.47 -21.07 15.53
C HIS A 98 14.53 -22.27 15.37
N LYS A 99 15.04 -23.47 15.66
CA LYS A 99 14.31 -24.73 15.49
C LYS A 99 13.19 -24.92 16.50
N SER A 100 13.23 -24.25 17.64
CA SER A 100 12.23 -24.39 18.71
C SER A 100 10.91 -23.69 18.39
N ASP A 101 10.94 -22.57 17.66
CA ASP A 101 9.81 -21.63 17.60
C ASP A 101 9.77 -20.75 16.34
N LEU A 102 10.60 -21.03 15.32
CA LEU A 102 10.73 -20.23 14.09
C LEU A 102 11.16 -18.76 14.29
N ARG A 103 11.64 -18.35 15.47
CA ARG A 103 12.14 -16.99 15.65
C ARG A 103 13.35 -16.71 14.77
N ILE A 104 13.40 -15.48 14.28
CA ILE A 104 14.39 -15.02 13.31
C ILE A 104 15.30 -13.95 13.94
N SER A 105 16.59 -14.08 13.67
CA SER A 105 17.58 -13.03 13.94
C SER A 105 18.42 -12.77 12.71
N LEU A 106 18.50 -11.51 12.30
CA LEU A 106 19.18 -11.04 11.09
C LEU A 106 20.42 -10.24 11.46
N TYR A 107 21.56 -10.64 10.92
CA TYR A 107 22.86 -10.04 11.15
C TYR A 107 23.45 -9.52 9.84
N ASP A 108 24.28 -8.49 9.92
CA ASP A 108 25.10 -8.06 8.79
C ASP A 108 26.24 -9.06 8.58
N ALA A 109 26.33 -9.63 7.37
CA ALA A 109 27.39 -10.56 7.02
C ALA A 109 28.80 -9.94 7.06
N ALA A 110 28.92 -8.60 6.97
CA ALA A 110 30.22 -7.93 6.96
C ALA A 110 30.86 -7.84 8.35
N ASP A 111 30.07 -7.73 9.43
CA ASP A 111 30.58 -7.52 10.78
C ASP A 111 29.90 -8.35 11.88
N ASN A 112 28.99 -9.26 11.51
CA ASN A 112 28.22 -10.12 12.41
C ASN A 112 27.41 -9.36 13.48
N LYS A 113 27.09 -8.08 13.26
CA LYS A 113 26.22 -7.34 14.19
C LYS A 113 24.76 -7.56 13.85
N ILE A 114 23.95 -7.67 14.91
CA ILE A 114 22.49 -7.76 14.79
C ILE A 114 21.93 -6.50 14.12
N ILE A 115 20.98 -6.71 13.21
CA ILE A 115 20.20 -5.68 12.53
C ILE A 115 18.76 -5.71 13.03
N CYS A 116 18.14 -6.89 13.03
CA CYS A 116 16.75 -7.06 13.43
C CYS A 116 16.56 -8.46 14.00
N GLU A 117 15.82 -8.59 15.09
CA GLU A 117 15.51 -9.90 15.68
C GLU A 117 14.08 -9.94 16.21
N ASP A 118 13.52 -11.13 16.23
CA ASP A 118 12.23 -11.42 16.81
C ASP A 118 12.29 -11.33 18.33
N GLU A 119 11.30 -10.68 18.94
CA GLU A 119 11.05 -10.79 20.37
C GLU A 119 10.15 -12.00 20.64
N LEU A 120 8.85 -11.87 20.36
CA LEU A 120 7.94 -13.01 20.24
C LEU A 120 7.91 -13.63 18.84
N GLY A 121 8.36 -12.91 17.80
CA GLY A 121 8.33 -13.36 16.42
C GLY A 121 6.92 -13.46 15.84
N PHE A 122 6.73 -14.37 14.88
CA PHE A 122 5.40 -14.64 14.32
C PHE A 122 4.50 -15.28 15.38
N HIS A 123 3.30 -14.74 15.51
CA HIS A 123 2.24 -15.27 16.36
C HIS A 123 0.89 -14.84 15.80
N TRP A 124 -0.19 -15.47 16.22
CA TRP A 124 -1.52 -15.14 15.69
C TRP A 124 -2.60 -15.35 16.74
N GLU A 125 -3.80 -14.87 16.43
CA GLU A 125 -5.00 -15.08 17.22
C GLU A 125 -6.16 -15.38 16.28
N GLU A 126 -6.94 -16.41 16.58
CA GLU A 126 -8.12 -16.74 15.80
C GLU A 126 -9.21 -15.67 16.01
N SER A 127 -9.75 -15.13 14.93
CA SER A 127 -10.87 -14.19 14.92
C SER A 127 -12.16 -14.89 14.51
N TYR A 128 -13.01 -15.18 15.48
CA TYR A 128 -14.35 -15.74 15.25
C TYR A 128 -15.31 -14.72 14.61
N GLU A 129 -15.10 -13.42 14.85
CA GLU A 129 -15.93 -12.35 14.28
C GLU A 129 -15.67 -12.15 12.78
N LEU A 130 -14.40 -12.11 12.38
CA LEU A 130 -14.00 -11.90 10.98
C LEU A 130 -13.91 -13.21 10.19
N GLY A 131 -13.78 -14.35 10.88
CA GLY A 131 -13.56 -15.64 10.26
C GLY A 131 -12.15 -15.72 9.66
N GLY A 132 -11.15 -16.04 10.47
CA GLY A 132 -9.76 -16.18 10.06
C GLY A 132 -8.77 -15.87 11.17
N ASP A 133 -7.51 -15.63 10.83
CA ASP A 133 -6.45 -15.31 11.81
C ASP A 133 -6.04 -13.84 11.76
N ILE A 134 -5.86 -13.24 12.94
CA ILE A 134 -5.13 -11.99 13.12
C ILE A 134 -3.65 -12.34 13.21
N VAL A 135 -2.91 -12.11 12.13
CA VAL A 135 -1.48 -12.42 12.04
C VAL A 135 -0.62 -11.29 12.58
N LYS A 136 0.33 -11.61 13.48
CA LYS A 136 1.13 -10.64 14.23
C LYS A 136 2.62 -10.96 14.16
N MET A 137 3.45 -9.94 14.16
CA MET A 137 4.91 -10.04 14.22
C MET A 137 5.45 -9.09 15.27
N SER A 138 6.29 -9.59 16.19
CA SER A 138 6.94 -8.78 17.23
C SER A 138 8.46 -8.89 17.13
N LYS A 139 9.12 -7.74 16.95
CA LYS A 139 10.57 -7.56 16.85
C LYS A 139 11.12 -6.87 18.11
N ALA A 140 12.33 -7.23 18.52
CA ALA A 140 13.03 -6.51 19.58
C ALA A 140 13.55 -5.17 19.03
N ALA A 141 13.24 -4.07 19.73
CA ALA A 141 13.74 -2.76 19.37
C ALA A 141 15.17 -2.58 19.90
N GLN A 142 16.09 -2.25 18.99
CA GLN A 142 17.50 -2.06 19.27
C GLN A 142 17.74 -0.72 19.98
N ASN A 143 18.87 -0.61 20.69
CA ASN A 143 19.21 0.62 21.38
C ASN A 143 19.39 1.78 20.40
N GLY A 144 18.77 2.93 20.70
CA GLY A 144 18.80 4.10 19.83
C GLY A 144 18.03 3.97 18.52
N GLU A 145 17.27 2.88 18.32
CA GLU A 145 16.55 2.65 17.07
C GLU A 145 15.46 3.68 16.81
N SER A 146 15.36 4.14 15.56
CA SER A 146 14.36 5.08 15.07
C SER A 146 13.65 4.52 13.86
N TYR A 147 12.39 4.92 13.66
CA TYR A 147 11.52 4.38 12.62
C TYR A 147 10.94 5.50 11.75
N TYR A 148 10.88 5.28 10.44
CA TYR A 148 10.40 6.26 9.46
C TYR A 148 9.57 5.57 8.38
N GLY A 149 8.63 6.26 7.75
CA GLY A 149 7.82 5.72 6.64
C GLY A 149 6.33 5.76 6.91
N LEU A 150 5.63 4.68 6.57
CA LEU A 150 4.18 4.50 6.62
C LEU A 150 3.34 5.47 5.74
N GLY A 151 3.97 6.12 4.78
CA GLY A 151 3.30 7.03 3.85
C GLY A 151 3.03 8.41 4.46
N ASP A 152 1.78 8.87 4.37
CA ASP A 152 1.40 10.26 4.65
C ASP A 152 0.95 10.50 6.09
N LYS A 153 1.63 9.90 7.08
CA LYS A 153 1.27 10.10 8.49
C LYS A 153 1.56 11.54 8.94
N PRO A 154 0.56 12.31 9.46
CA PRO A 154 0.74 13.70 9.87
C PRO A 154 1.38 13.79 11.26
N GLU A 155 2.59 13.25 11.35
CA GLU A 155 3.34 13.03 12.59
C GLU A 155 4.79 13.51 12.45
N HIS A 156 5.51 13.57 13.57
CA HIS A 156 6.97 13.64 13.55
C HIS A 156 7.56 12.53 12.68
N LEU A 157 8.66 12.86 11.96
CA LEU A 157 9.34 11.91 11.06
C LEU A 157 9.75 10.61 11.76
N ASN A 158 10.23 10.71 13.01
CA ASN A 158 10.52 9.53 13.81
C ASN A 158 9.24 9.03 14.48
N LEU A 159 8.82 7.83 14.08
CA LEU A 159 7.58 7.19 14.49
C LEU A 159 7.68 6.48 15.86
N LYS A 160 8.87 6.44 16.47
CA LYS A 160 9.09 5.79 17.77
C LYS A 160 8.18 6.35 18.88
N GLY A 161 7.69 5.45 19.72
CA GLY A 161 6.78 5.72 20.84
C GLY A 161 5.33 5.92 20.41
N ARG A 162 4.99 5.57 19.16
CA ARG A 162 3.64 5.73 18.61
C ARG A 162 3.15 4.46 17.92
N ARG A 163 1.85 4.41 17.71
CA ARG A 163 1.14 3.34 17.01
C ARG A 163 0.35 3.96 15.86
N PHE A 164 0.27 3.23 14.75
CA PHE A 164 -0.39 3.67 13.53
C PHE A 164 -1.28 2.56 12.98
N GLU A 165 -2.26 3.00 12.22
CA GLU A 165 -3.19 2.17 11.49
C GLU A 165 -3.12 2.49 9.99
N ASN A 166 -3.11 1.44 9.17
CA ASN A 166 -3.20 1.53 7.73
C ASN A 166 -4.59 1.09 7.30
N TRP A 167 -5.46 2.09 7.17
CA TRP A 167 -6.82 1.97 6.66
C TRP A 167 -7.18 3.27 5.93
N ALA A 168 -7.22 3.24 4.59
CA ALA A 168 -7.47 4.45 3.81
C ALA A 168 -8.80 5.10 4.23
N THR A 169 -8.70 6.29 4.83
CA THR A 169 -9.82 6.97 5.49
C THR A 169 -9.91 8.42 5.03
N ASP A 170 -11.11 8.85 4.64
CA ASP A 170 -11.40 10.25 4.36
C ASP A 170 -11.53 11.04 5.68
N SER A 171 -10.40 11.58 6.12
CA SER A 171 -10.27 12.36 7.35
C SER A 171 -10.25 13.86 7.02
N TYR A 172 -11.41 14.42 6.67
CA TYR A 172 -11.54 15.85 6.32
C TYR A 172 -11.00 16.76 7.43
N ALA A 173 -10.25 17.80 7.02
CA ALA A 173 -9.62 18.78 7.91
C ALA A 173 -8.75 18.12 9.01
N PHE A 174 -8.07 17.02 8.68
CA PHE A 174 -7.16 16.34 9.60
C PHE A 174 -6.10 17.29 10.17
N GLY A 175 -5.76 17.06 11.44
CA GLY A 175 -4.73 17.81 12.15
C GLY A 175 -3.46 17.00 12.32
N LYS A 176 -2.52 17.58 13.05
CA LYS A 176 -1.37 16.84 13.57
C LYS A 176 -1.88 15.68 14.43
N HIS A 177 -1.27 14.50 14.28
CA HIS A 177 -1.61 13.27 15.01
C HIS A 177 -2.93 12.58 14.58
N THR A 178 -3.62 13.07 13.55
CA THR A 178 -4.77 12.34 12.99
C THR A 178 -4.28 11.09 12.25
N ASP A 179 -4.75 9.92 12.67
CA ASP A 179 -4.48 8.65 12.03
C ASP A 179 -5.69 7.72 12.26
N PRO A 180 -6.16 6.96 11.26
CA PRO A 180 -5.66 6.90 9.88
C PRO A 180 -6.09 8.09 8.98
N ILE A 181 -5.43 8.21 7.84
CA ILE A 181 -5.79 9.15 6.76
C ILE A 181 -5.76 8.45 5.37
N TYR A 182 -5.51 9.19 4.29
CA TYR A 182 -5.79 8.80 2.91
C TYR A 182 -4.95 7.63 2.35
N LYS A 183 -3.66 7.49 2.69
CA LYS A 183 -2.81 6.43 2.12
C LYS A 183 -2.46 5.37 3.17
N ALA A 184 -2.45 4.12 2.72
CA ALA A 184 -2.05 2.96 3.50
C ALA A 184 -0.84 2.31 2.84
N ILE A 185 0.37 2.76 3.20
CA ILE A 185 1.63 2.22 2.68
C ILE A 185 2.31 1.45 3.81
N PRO A 186 2.23 0.10 3.84
CA PRO A 186 2.75 -0.71 4.96
C PRO A 186 4.27 -0.93 4.86
N PHE A 187 5.03 0.13 4.62
CA PHE A 187 6.49 0.12 4.55
C PHE A 187 7.09 1.09 5.56
N TYR A 188 8.07 0.63 6.34
CA TYR A 188 8.87 1.49 7.21
C TYR A 188 10.35 1.12 7.14
N THR A 189 11.20 2.06 7.51
CA THR A 189 12.64 1.85 7.70
C THR A 189 13.02 1.94 9.17
N GLY A 190 13.78 0.96 9.67
CA GLY A 190 14.50 1.05 10.93
C GLY A 190 15.90 1.61 10.73
N LEU A 191 16.38 2.40 11.68
CA LEU A 191 17.74 2.95 11.70
C LEU A 191 18.29 2.89 13.12
N HIS A 192 19.39 2.17 13.31
CA HIS A 192 20.12 2.10 14.57
C HIS A 192 21.60 1.83 14.30
N ASN A 193 22.49 2.32 15.17
CA ASN A 193 23.93 2.01 15.09
C ASN A 193 24.57 2.24 13.70
N GLY A 194 24.06 3.21 12.92
CA GLY A 194 24.54 3.48 11.56
C GLY A 194 24.14 2.44 10.50
N LYS A 195 23.22 1.53 10.81
CA LYS A 195 22.65 0.54 9.89
C LYS A 195 21.16 0.77 9.71
N SER A 196 20.69 0.59 8.48
CA SER A 196 19.28 0.69 8.14
C SER A 196 18.76 -0.60 7.52
N TYR A 197 17.48 -0.83 7.74
CA TYR A 197 16.71 -1.87 7.08
C TYR A 197 15.30 -1.35 6.83
N GLY A 198 14.57 -2.02 5.93
CA GLY A 198 13.17 -1.78 5.66
C GLY A 198 12.35 -3.02 5.94
N ILE A 199 11.12 -2.82 6.42
CA ILE A 199 10.08 -3.85 6.43
C ILE A 199 8.94 -3.35 5.57
N PHE A 200 8.66 -4.07 4.49
CA PHE A 200 7.43 -3.93 3.72
C PHE A 200 6.50 -5.09 4.08
N PHE A 201 5.42 -4.80 4.80
CA PHE A 201 4.41 -5.77 5.18
C PHE A 201 3.35 -5.86 4.08
N ASP A 202 3.51 -6.84 3.19
CA ASP A 202 2.73 -7.03 1.97
C ASP A 202 1.39 -7.70 2.28
N ASN A 203 0.52 -6.92 2.93
CA ASN A 203 -0.81 -7.33 3.36
C ASN A 203 -1.79 -6.15 3.21
N THR A 204 -2.88 -6.38 2.48
CA THR A 204 -3.88 -5.35 2.15
C THR A 204 -5.08 -5.29 3.10
N PHE A 205 -5.11 -6.15 4.12
CA PHE A 205 -6.10 -6.02 5.19
C PHE A 205 -5.81 -4.76 6.02
N ARG A 206 -6.69 -4.45 6.97
CA ARG A 206 -6.43 -3.40 7.95
C ARG A 206 -5.19 -3.78 8.78
N THR A 207 -4.11 -3.04 8.57
CA THR A 207 -2.82 -3.30 9.23
C THR A 207 -2.52 -2.27 10.29
N TYR A 208 -1.72 -2.66 11.27
CA TYR A 208 -1.33 -1.84 12.39
C TYR A 208 0.18 -1.97 12.64
N PHE A 209 0.77 -0.91 13.17
CA PHE A 209 2.19 -0.82 13.46
C PHE A 209 2.38 -0.16 14.82
N ASP A 210 3.07 -0.80 15.75
CA ASP A 210 3.45 -0.24 17.04
C ASP A 210 4.97 -0.11 17.10
N PHE A 211 5.46 1.11 17.24
CA PHE A 211 6.89 1.41 17.33
C PHE A 211 7.31 1.72 18.76
N CYS A 212 7.20 0.73 19.64
CA CYS A 212 7.56 0.87 21.07
C CYS A 212 6.59 1.76 21.87
N SER A 213 5.34 1.86 21.44
CA SER A 213 4.29 2.59 22.16
C SER A 213 3.74 1.74 23.31
N GLU A 214 3.31 0.51 23.02
CA GLU A 214 2.80 -0.41 24.05
C GLU A 214 3.93 -0.96 24.94
N ARG A 215 5.02 -1.43 24.33
CA ARG A 215 6.20 -1.98 25.04
C ARG A 215 7.46 -1.28 24.54
N ARG A 216 8.16 -0.57 25.44
CA ARG A 216 9.30 0.32 25.08
C ARG A 216 10.45 -0.34 24.30
N ASN A 217 10.59 -1.65 24.39
CA ASN A 217 11.65 -2.45 23.77
C ASN A 217 11.12 -3.38 22.66
N VAL A 218 9.89 -3.18 22.18
CA VAL A 218 9.29 -4.02 21.14
C VAL A 218 8.70 -3.15 20.04
N THR A 219 8.85 -3.61 18.81
CA THR A 219 8.14 -3.08 17.65
C THR A 219 7.32 -4.20 17.05
N SER A 220 6.06 -3.94 16.73
CA SER A 220 5.18 -4.95 16.17
C SER A 220 4.39 -4.44 14.98
N PHE A 221 3.99 -5.36 14.13
CA PHE A 221 3.04 -5.10 13.05
C PHE A 221 2.13 -6.30 12.87
N TRP A 222 0.87 -6.04 12.52
CA TRP A 222 -0.14 -7.09 12.39
C TRP A 222 -1.26 -6.69 11.43
N ALA A 223 -2.01 -7.68 10.98
CA ALA A 223 -3.14 -7.53 10.08
C ALA A 223 -4.38 -8.26 10.61
N GLN A 224 -5.56 -7.77 10.27
CA GLN A 224 -6.85 -8.43 10.59
C GLN A 224 -7.23 -9.57 9.64
N GLY A 225 -6.26 -10.14 8.91
CA GLY A 225 -6.46 -11.24 7.98
C GLY A 225 -5.29 -11.41 7.02
N GLY A 226 -5.40 -12.40 6.15
CA GLY A 226 -4.37 -12.79 5.20
C GLY A 226 -3.15 -13.44 5.86
N GLU A 227 -2.15 -13.74 5.05
CA GLU A 227 -0.89 -14.33 5.52
C GLU A 227 0.03 -13.27 6.15
N MET A 228 0.92 -13.70 7.05
CA MET A 228 2.05 -12.87 7.49
C MET A 228 3.11 -12.89 6.38
N ASN A 229 2.97 -12.00 5.40
CA ASN A 229 3.88 -11.84 4.27
C ASN A 229 4.63 -10.52 4.38
N TYR A 230 5.94 -10.55 4.64
CA TYR A 230 6.75 -9.33 4.69
C TYR A 230 8.12 -9.50 4.04
N TYR A 231 8.65 -8.38 3.56
CA TYR A 231 9.96 -8.26 2.96
C TYR A 231 10.87 -7.52 3.92
N PHE A 232 12.00 -8.14 4.26
CA PHE A 232 13.12 -7.48 4.92
C PHE A 232 14.11 -6.99 3.87
N ILE A 233 14.39 -5.69 3.91
CA ILE A 233 15.18 -5.00 2.89
C ILE A 233 16.39 -4.37 3.57
N TYR A 234 17.57 -4.97 3.41
CA TYR A 234 18.79 -4.45 4.01
C TYR A 234 19.46 -3.40 3.12
N GLY A 235 19.98 -2.36 3.77
CA GLY A 235 20.80 -1.34 3.16
C GLY A 235 21.42 -0.52 4.26
N PRO A 236 22.73 -0.67 4.57
CA PRO A 236 23.31 0.00 5.74
C PRO A 236 23.05 1.52 5.70
N LYS A 237 22.97 2.10 4.49
CA LYS A 237 22.41 3.43 4.27
C LYS A 237 20.91 3.31 3.95
N MET A 238 20.10 4.16 4.56
CA MET A 238 18.65 4.25 4.30
C MET A 238 18.31 4.45 2.82
N GLN A 239 19.18 5.12 2.05
CA GLN A 239 19.04 5.29 0.61
C GLN A 239 19.06 3.95 -0.15
N ASP A 240 19.88 3.00 0.30
CA ASP A 240 19.95 1.66 -0.30
C ASP A 240 18.66 0.87 0.01
N VAL A 241 18.09 1.06 1.20
CA VAL A 241 16.79 0.48 1.58
C VAL A 241 15.69 0.99 0.67
N VAL A 242 15.57 2.31 0.51
CA VAL A 242 14.54 2.93 -0.34
C VAL A 242 14.73 2.52 -1.80
N LYS A 243 15.97 2.50 -2.30
CA LYS A 243 16.26 2.04 -3.67
C LYS A 243 15.81 0.60 -3.90
N ASN A 244 16.13 -0.30 -2.96
CA ASN A 244 15.71 -1.70 -3.07
C ASN A 244 14.18 -1.83 -2.97
N TYR A 245 13.52 -1.04 -2.12
CA TYR A 245 12.07 -1.00 -2.02
C TYR A 245 11.41 -0.52 -3.33
N THR A 246 11.88 0.57 -3.93
CA THR A 246 11.33 1.07 -5.20
C THR A 246 11.68 0.20 -6.39
N ASP A 247 12.74 -0.58 -6.32
CA ASP A 247 13.01 -1.61 -7.33
C ASP A 247 12.00 -2.77 -7.21
N LEU A 248 11.70 -3.20 -5.98
CA LEU A 248 10.68 -4.21 -5.69
C LEU A 248 9.27 -3.78 -6.10
N THR A 249 8.93 -2.50 -5.92
CA THR A 249 7.55 -2.01 -6.07
C THR A 249 7.32 -1.08 -7.27
N GLY A 250 8.30 -0.98 -8.16
CA GLY A 250 8.26 -0.07 -9.31
C GLY A 250 8.89 1.28 -9.00
N THR A 251 9.83 1.67 -9.86
CA THR A 251 10.52 2.96 -9.76
C THR A 251 9.66 4.04 -10.42
N PRO A 252 9.32 5.14 -9.72
CA PRO A 252 8.52 6.20 -10.31
C PRO A 252 9.17 6.78 -11.57
N GLU A 253 8.40 6.88 -12.65
CA GLU A 253 8.82 7.57 -13.86
C GLU A 253 9.01 9.07 -13.59
N LEU A 254 9.86 9.72 -14.39
CA LEU A 254 9.99 11.17 -14.31
C LEU A 254 8.67 11.82 -14.77
N PRO A 255 8.09 12.73 -13.98
CA PRO A 255 6.89 13.44 -14.40
C PRO A 255 7.21 14.34 -15.61
N PRO A 256 6.21 14.71 -16.42
CA PRO A 256 6.41 15.68 -17.48
C PRO A 256 6.90 17.01 -16.90
N LEU A 257 7.80 17.71 -17.62
CA LEU A 257 8.51 18.88 -17.06
C LEU A 257 7.59 19.97 -16.49
N TRP A 258 6.43 20.20 -17.12
CA TRP A 258 5.44 21.19 -16.66
C TRP A 258 4.89 20.88 -15.26
N ALA A 259 4.88 19.61 -14.84
CA ALA A 259 4.39 19.20 -13.54
C ALA A 259 5.31 19.63 -12.37
N LEU A 260 6.53 20.08 -12.68
CA LEU A 260 7.46 20.68 -11.71
C LEU A 260 7.24 22.20 -11.57
N GLY A 261 6.39 22.79 -12.41
CA GLY A 261 6.02 24.20 -12.37
C GLY A 261 5.00 24.52 -11.28
N TYR A 262 4.54 25.76 -11.24
CA TYR A 262 3.47 26.17 -10.32
C TYR A 262 2.10 25.76 -10.86
N HIS A 263 1.27 25.16 -10.01
CA HIS A 263 -0.08 24.70 -10.33
C HIS A 263 -1.10 25.50 -9.52
N GLN A 264 -2.17 25.96 -10.16
CA GLN A 264 -3.28 26.64 -9.50
C GLN A 264 -4.51 25.72 -9.40
N CYS A 265 -5.04 25.57 -8.20
CA CYS A 265 -6.25 24.80 -7.91
C CYS A 265 -7.09 25.46 -6.82
N LYS A 266 -8.41 25.27 -6.87
CA LYS A 266 -9.38 25.58 -5.83
C LYS A 266 -10.64 24.77 -6.12
N TRP A 267 -11.32 24.28 -5.08
CA TRP A 267 -12.74 23.94 -5.13
C TRP A 267 -13.58 25.23 -4.99
N SER A 268 -14.11 25.84 -6.05
CA SER A 268 -14.03 25.48 -7.47
C SER A 268 -13.78 26.71 -8.35
N TYR A 269 -13.49 26.49 -9.63
CA TYR A 269 -13.41 27.52 -10.67
C TYR A 269 -14.48 27.26 -11.73
N TYR A 270 -15.62 27.93 -11.61
CA TYR A 270 -16.72 27.89 -12.58
C TYR A 270 -17.48 29.22 -12.53
N PRO A 271 -18.13 29.66 -13.63
CA PRO A 271 -18.08 29.08 -14.97
C PRO A 271 -16.73 29.38 -15.69
N GLU A 272 -16.60 29.02 -16.96
CA GLU A 272 -15.43 29.26 -17.82
C GLU A 272 -14.82 30.67 -17.66
N SER A 273 -15.64 31.71 -17.50
CA SER A 273 -15.17 33.09 -17.35
C SER A 273 -14.24 33.29 -16.15
N ASN A 274 -14.49 32.58 -15.05
CA ASN A 274 -13.66 32.67 -13.84
C ASN A 274 -12.29 32.01 -14.06
N VAL A 275 -12.24 30.90 -14.81
CA VAL A 275 -10.99 30.24 -15.21
C VAL A 275 -10.15 31.21 -16.06
N LYS A 276 -10.77 31.88 -17.03
CA LYS A 276 -10.11 32.85 -17.91
C LYS A 276 -9.62 34.08 -17.18
N GLU A 277 -10.41 34.63 -16.26
CA GLU A 277 -10.00 35.78 -15.46
C GLU A 277 -8.74 35.46 -14.65
N ILE A 278 -8.70 34.32 -13.98
CA ILE A 278 -7.56 33.90 -13.15
C ILE A 278 -6.31 33.69 -14.01
N THR A 279 -6.43 32.94 -15.11
CA THR A 279 -5.30 32.61 -15.98
C THR A 279 -4.75 33.85 -16.70
N ALA A 280 -5.61 34.75 -17.15
CA ALA A 280 -5.22 36.06 -17.65
C ALA A 280 -4.49 36.87 -16.58
N LYS A 281 -4.94 36.83 -15.31
CA LYS A 281 -4.30 37.55 -14.22
C LYS A 281 -2.90 37.05 -13.91
N PHE A 282 -2.64 35.74 -14.00
CA PHE A 282 -1.27 35.20 -13.90
C PHE A 282 -0.34 35.80 -14.96
N ARG A 283 -0.81 35.91 -16.21
CA ARG A 283 -0.03 36.49 -17.31
C ARG A 283 0.16 38.01 -17.14
N GLU A 284 -0.90 38.73 -16.75
CA GLU A 284 -0.85 40.18 -16.46
C GLU A 284 0.16 40.50 -15.35
N LEU A 285 0.15 39.72 -14.26
CA LEU A 285 1.03 39.91 -13.11
C LEU A 285 2.42 39.30 -13.29
N GLN A 286 2.69 38.65 -14.43
CA GLN A 286 3.94 37.94 -14.71
C GLN A 286 4.31 36.88 -13.66
N ILE A 287 3.31 36.18 -13.14
CA ILE A 287 3.49 35.05 -12.22
C ILE A 287 3.51 33.76 -13.05
N PRO A 288 4.61 32.99 -13.06
CA PRO A 288 4.66 31.70 -13.76
C PRO A 288 3.63 30.72 -13.21
N CYS A 289 2.89 30.06 -14.11
CA CYS A 289 1.90 29.04 -13.77
C CYS A 289 1.72 28.14 -15.00
N ASP A 290 1.93 26.85 -14.80
CA ASP A 290 2.00 25.82 -15.83
C ASP A 290 0.70 25.01 -15.92
N ALA A 291 -0.09 24.94 -14.84
CA ALA A 291 -1.33 24.17 -14.83
C ALA A 291 -2.47 24.84 -14.07
N ILE A 292 -3.68 24.70 -14.60
CA ILE A 292 -4.93 25.10 -13.96
C ILE A 292 -5.82 23.86 -13.76
N TYR A 293 -6.28 23.66 -12.53
CA TYR A 293 -7.13 22.54 -12.16
C TYR A 293 -8.59 22.95 -12.17
N LEU A 294 -9.45 22.12 -12.78
CA LEU A 294 -10.90 22.24 -12.69
C LEU A 294 -11.40 21.19 -11.70
N ASP A 295 -11.93 21.68 -10.58
CA ASP A 295 -12.60 20.87 -9.58
C ASP A 295 -14.02 20.49 -10.05
N ILE A 296 -14.75 19.73 -9.25
CA ILE A 296 -15.90 18.91 -9.64
C ILE A 296 -17.04 19.64 -10.38
N ASP A 297 -17.20 20.96 -10.21
CA ASP A 297 -18.25 21.76 -10.84
C ASP A 297 -18.11 21.88 -12.38
N TYR A 298 -17.03 21.40 -12.98
CA TYR A 298 -16.95 21.31 -14.45
C TYR A 298 -17.91 20.27 -15.03
N MET A 299 -18.29 19.26 -14.24
CA MET A 299 -19.14 18.15 -14.65
C MET A 299 -20.64 18.49 -14.63
N GLU A 300 -21.41 17.81 -15.48
CA GLU A 300 -22.87 17.96 -15.53
C GLU A 300 -23.54 17.24 -14.34
N GLY A 301 -23.88 18.01 -13.30
CA GLY A 301 -24.52 17.47 -12.09
C GLY A 301 -23.64 16.46 -11.35
N PHE A 302 -22.32 16.69 -11.37
CA PHE A 302 -21.26 15.86 -10.78
C PHE A 302 -21.15 14.44 -11.38
N ARG A 303 -21.63 14.25 -12.61
CA ARG A 303 -21.48 12.98 -13.35
C ARG A 303 -20.08 12.93 -13.95
N CYS A 304 -19.26 11.96 -13.53
CA CYS A 304 -17.92 11.76 -14.11
C CYS A 304 -17.96 11.69 -15.64
N PHE A 305 -16.86 12.07 -16.30
CA PHE A 305 -16.75 12.01 -17.77
C PHE A 305 -17.79 12.85 -18.52
N THR A 306 -18.30 13.93 -17.91
CA THR A 306 -19.19 14.88 -18.58
C THR A 306 -18.67 16.30 -18.42
N TRP A 307 -19.16 17.21 -19.26
CA TRP A 307 -18.95 18.66 -19.14
C TRP A 307 -20.30 19.36 -19.05
N SER A 308 -20.46 20.24 -18.06
CA SER A 308 -21.66 21.06 -17.96
C SER A 308 -21.64 22.14 -19.05
N LYS A 309 -22.62 22.09 -19.96
CA LYS A 309 -22.74 23.07 -21.05
C LYS A 309 -23.14 24.46 -20.55
N ASP A 310 -23.72 24.55 -19.36
CA ASP A 310 -24.10 25.82 -18.74
C ASP A 310 -22.88 26.56 -18.18
N TYR A 311 -21.92 25.83 -17.61
CA TYR A 311 -20.71 26.40 -17.03
C TYR A 311 -19.53 26.46 -18.00
N PHE A 312 -19.44 25.45 -18.88
CA PHE A 312 -18.36 25.24 -19.85
C PHE A 312 -18.97 24.91 -21.21
N PRO A 313 -19.51 25.92 -21.93
CA PRO A 313 -20.26 25.69 -23.17
C PRO A 313 -19.41 25.15 -24.33
N ASP A 314 -18.11 25.46 -24.34
CA ASP A 314 -17.15 24.98 -25.36
C ASP A 314 -15.81 24.64 -24.69
N PRO A 315 -15.71 23.49 -24.01
CA PRO A 315 -14.52 23.13 -23.24
C PRO A 315 -13.30 22.91 -24.15
N LYS A 316 -13.50 22.39 -25.37
CA LYS A 316 -12.43 22.19 -26.35
C LYS A 316 -11.77 23.51 -26.73
N ARG A 317 -12.56 24.54 -27.03
CA ARG A 317 -12.02 25.87 -27.32
C ARG A 317 -11.32 26.45 -26.10
N MET A 318 -11.92 26.37 -24.90
CA MET A 318 -11.30 26.89 -23.68
C MET A 318 -9.94 26.22 -23.40
N VAL A 319 -9.87 24.89 -23.47
CA VAL A 319 -8.62 24.15 -23.23
C VAL A 319 -7.56 24.51 -24.26
N LYS A 320 -7.94 24.67 -25.53
CA LYS A 320 -7.01 25.15 -26.57
C LYS A 320 -6.48 26.55 -26.28
N GLU A 321 -7.36 27.50 -25.91
CA GLU A 321 -6.95 28.88 -25.58
C GLU A 321 -5.99 28.89 -24.37
N LEU A 322 -6.28 28.09 -23.33
CA LEU A 322 -5.40 27.92 -22.17
C LEU A 322 -4.04 27.32 -22.56
N ALA A 323 -4.04 26.33 -23.46
CA ALA A 323 -2.82 25.73 -23.97
C ALA A 323 -1.98 26.71 -24.80
N ASP A 324 -2.62 27.55 -25.62
CA ASP A 324 -1.96 28.63 -26.38
C ASP A 324 -1.29 29.65 -25.43
N ASP A 325 -1.90 29.89 -24.26
CA ASP A 325 -1.34 30.72 -23.19
C ASP A 325 -0.32 30.00 -22.29
N GLY A 326 -0.02 28.72 -22.58
CA GLY A 326 1.00 27.93 -21.88
C GLY A 326 0.52 27.21 -20.63
N PHE A 327 -0.80 27.06 -20.42
CA PHE A 327 -1.36 26.27 -19.32
C PHE A 327 -1.68 24.84 -19.75
N LYS A 328 -1.51 23.89 -18.84
CA LYS A 328 -2.11 22.56 -18.88
C LYS A 328 -3.39 22.56 -18.07
N THR A 329 -4.48 22.06 -18.67
CA THR A 329 -5.75 21.90 -17.95
C THR A 329 -5.80 20.51 -17.34
N VAL A 330 -6.04 20.43 -16.04
CA VAL A 330 -6.18 19.17 -15.30
C VAL A 330 -7.59 19.12 -14.70
N VAL A 331 -8.29 18.00 -14.86
CA VAL A 331 -9.67 17.84 -14.33
C VAL A 331 -9.71 16.70 -13.31
N ILE A 332 -10.55 16.85 -12.28
CA ILE A 332 -10.80 15.79 -11.30
C ILE A 332 -11.72 14.69 -11.89
N ILE A 333 -11.51 13.43 -11.50
CA ILE A 333 -12.47 12.33 -11.74
C ILE A 333 -12.65 11.56 -10.44
N ASP A 334 -13.91 11.35 -10.03
CA ASP A 334 -14.26 10.56 -8.87
C ASP A 334 -14.44 9.08 -9.23
N PRO A 335 -14.08 8.13 -8.34
CA PRO A 335 -14.29 6.70 -8.56
C PRO A 335 -15.75 6.27 -8.35
N GLY A 336 -16.62 7.14 -7.82
CA GLY A 336 -18.04 6.86 -7.62
C GLY A 336 -18.88 7.27 -8.83
N ILE A 337 -19.60 6.32 -9.42
CA ILE A 337 -20.54 6.58 -10.52
C ILE A 337 -21.94 6.78 -9.95
N LYS A 338 -22.47 8.00 -10.17
CA LYS A 338 -23.82 8.41 -9.75
C LYS A 338 -24.88 7.42 -10.20
N ILE A 339 -25.77 7.04 -9.28
CA ILE A 339 -26.94 6.22 -9.60
C ILE A 339 -27.96 7.09 -10.35
N ASP A 340 -27.99 6.96 -11.67
CA ASP A 340 -28.85 7.75 -12.56
C ASP A 340 -29.12 6.99 -13.86
N ASN A 341 -30.37 6.58 -14.10
CA ASN A 341 -30.74 5.81 -15.30
C ASN A 341 -30.65 6.63 -16.59
N GLU A 342 -30.58 7.95 -16.53
CA GLU A 342 -30.37 8.80 -17.72
C GLU A 342 -28.88 8.99 -18.04
N TYR A 343 -27.98 8.53 -17.16
CA TYR A 343 -26.53 8.66 -17.31
C TYR A 343 -25.95 7.42 -18.01
N SER A 344 -25.38 7.61 -19.21
CA SER A 344 -24.87 6.54 -20.07
C SER A 344 -23.84 5.64 -19.39
N VAL A 345 -22.85 6.22 -18.69
CA VAL A 345 -21.80 5.46 -17.99
C VAL A 345 -22.39 4.59 -16.89
N PHE A 346 -23.38 5.10 -16.15
CA PHE A 346 -24.08 4.31 -15.13
C PHE A 346 -24.84 3.14 -15.76
N ARG A 347 -25.61 3.38 -16.83
CA ARG A 347 -26.34 2.32 -17.54
C ARG A 347 -25.41 1.24 -18.07
N GLU A 348 -24.31 1.63 -18.72
CA GLU A 348 -23.35 0.66 -19.25
C GLU A 348 -22.72 -0.17 -18.12
N GLY A 349 -22.30 0.47 -17.03
CA GLY A 349 -21.75 -0.23 -15.87
C GLY A 349 -22.76 -1.21 -15.24
N LEU A 350 -24.05 -0.86 -15.27
CA LEU A 350 -25.14 -1.72 -14.78
C LEU A 350 -25.39 -2.90 -15.73
N GLU A 351 -25.48 -2.65 -17.04
CA GLU A 351 -25.72 -3.65 -18.09
C GLU A 351 -24.59 -4.69 -18.15
N LYS A 352 -23.34 -4.27 -17.92
CA LYS A 352 -22.15 -5.13 -17.97
C LYS A 352 -21.73 -5.69 -16.60
N ASP A 353 -22.50 -5.39 -15.55
CA ASP A 353 -22.23 -5.86 -14.19
C ASP A 353 -20.83 -5.48 -13.69
N TYR A 354 -20.42 -4.22 -13.88
CA TYR A 354 -19.06 -3.74 -13.60
C TYR A 354 -18.87 -3.14 -12.20
N PHE A 355 -19.93 -2.98 -11.42
CA PHE A 355 -19.84 -2.39 -10.07
C PHE A 355 -19.54 -3.44 -9.01
N CYS A 356 -18.80 -3.03 -7.98
CA CYS A 356 -18.57 -3.80 -6.77
C CYS A 356 -19.89 -4.26 -6.16
N LYS A 357 -19.91 -5.49 -5.62
CA LYS A 357 -21.03 -6.06 -4.88
C LYS A 357 -20.66 -6.27 -3.43
N ARG A 358 -21.65 -6.18 -2.55
CA ARG A 358 -21.54 -6.66 -1.18
C ARG A 358 -21.53 -8.19 -1.16
N ALA A 359 -21.03 -8.76 -0.08
CA ALA A 359 -20.97 -10.21 0.09
C ALA A 359 -22.35 -10.91 0.02
N ASP A 360 -23.44 -10.19 0.33
CA ASP A 360 -24.81 -10.70 0.25
C ASP A 360 -25.48 -10.51 -1.13
N GLY A 361 -24.76 -9.95 -2.12
CA GLY A 361 -25.15 -9.93 -3.54
C GLY A 361 -25.44 -8.54 -4.14
N PRO A 362 -26.16 -7.62 -3.48
CA PRO A 362 -26.45 -6.29 -4.03
C PRO A 362 -25.19 -5.46 -4.32
N TYR A 363 -25.29 -4.49 -5.23
CA TYR A 363 -24.20 -3.54 -5.47
C TYR A 363 -23.81 -2.75 -4.22
N MET A 364 -22.51 -2.49 -4.08
CA MET A 364 -21.95 -1.67 -3.03
C MET A 364 -22.33 -0.21 -3.27
N LYS A 365 -23.21 0.30 -2.41
CA LYS A 365 -23.70 1.69 -2.44
C LYS A 365 -22.90 2.54 -1.47
N GLY A 366 -22.46 3.71 -1.93
CA GLY A 366 -21.84 4.73 -1.08
C GLY A 366 -22.27 6.13 -1.49
N LYS A 367 -22.09 7.09 -0.59
CA LYS A 367 -22.41 8.49 -0.82
C LYS A 367 -21.13 9.29 -1.01
N VAL A 368 -21.04 9.98 -2.15
CA VAL A 368 -19.95 10.92 -2.49
C VAL A 368 -20.56 12.22 -3.02
N TRP A 369 -19.79 13.07 -3.71
CA TRP A 369 -20.24 14.37 -4.22
C TRP A 369 -21.52 14.32 -5.07
N PRO A 370 -21.66 13.44 -6.09
CA PRO A 370 -22.90 13.30 -6.86
C PRO A 370 -24.11 12.76 -6.07
N GLY A 371 -23.94 12.37 -4.80
CA GLY A 371 -24.95 11.68 -4.00
C GLY A 371 -24.70 10.17 -3.97
N GLU A 372 -25.77 9.38 -4.09
CA GLU A 372 -25.69 7.92 -4.08
C GLU A 372 -25.00 7.39 -5.33
N CYS A 373 -23.98 6.55 -5.14
CA CYS A 373 -23.13 6.02 -6.19
C CYS A 373 -22.90 4.51 -6.05
N TYR A 374 -22.50 3.91 -7.17
CA TYR A 374 -21.84 2.61 -7.22
C TYR A 374 -20.37 2.78 -7.63
N PHE A 375 -19.53 1.86 -7.19
CA PHE A 375 -18.10 1.89 -7.42
C PHE A 375 -17.71 0.83 -8.44
N PRO A 376 -17.03 1.16 -9.54
CA PRO A 376 -16.50 0.17 -10.46
C PRO A 376 -15.54 -0.79 -9.75
N ASP A 377 -15.60 -2.07 -10.09
CA ASP A 377 -14.70 -3.10 -9.57
C ASP A 377 -13.38 -3.10 -10.35
N PHE A 378 -12.46 -2.22 -9.95
CA PHE A 378 -11.15 -2.10 -10.56
C PHE A 378 -10.24 -3.33 -10.36
N THR A 379 -10.66 -4.35 -9.60
CA THR A 379 -9.89 -5.61 -9.50
C THR A 379 -10.00 -6.43 -10.78
N ARG A 380 -11.04 -6.20 -11.59
CA ARG A 380 -11.31 -6.88 -12.85
C ARG A 380 -10.65 -6.17 -14.04
N PRO A 381 -9.85 -6.87 -14.87
CA PRO A 381 -9.18 -6.28 -16.04
C PRO A 381 -10.13 -5.55 -17.00
N GLU A 382 -11.28 -6.15 -17.32
CA GLU A 382 -12.25 -5.59 -18.26
C GLU A 382 -12.89 -4.28 -17.77
N VAL A 383 -13.00 -4.10 -16.45
CA VAL A 383 -13.50 -2.85 -15.85
C VAL A 383 -12.46 -1.75 -15.97
N ARG A 384 -11.17 -2.08 -15.81
CA ARG A 384 -10.07 -1.14 -16.02
C ARG A 384 -9.98 -0.68 -17.48
N GLU A 385 -10.15 -1.59 -18.44
CA GLU A 385 -10.21 -1.27 -19.87
C GLU A 385 -11.40 -0.37 -20.21
N TRP A 386 -12.59 -0.69 -19.70
CA TRP A 386 -13.78 0.15 -19.86
C TRP A 386 -13.55 1.55 -19.30
N TRP A 387 -13.07 1.64 -18.05
CA TRP A 387 -12.80 2.92 -17.39
C TRP A 387 -11.77 3.76 -18.15
N ALA A 388 -10.68 3.16 -18.62
CA ALA A 388 -9.67 3.83 -19.44
C ALA A 388 -10.28 4.38 -20.74
N GLY A 389 -11.19 3.64 -21.38
CA GLY A 389 -11.91 4.10 -22.57
C GLY A 389 -12.75 5.37 -22.35
N LEU A 390 -13.26 5.60 -21.14
CA LEU A 390 -14.06 6.78 -20.80
C LEU A 390 -13.22 8.08 -20.79
N PHE A 391 -11.90 8.00 -20.62
CA PHE A 391 -11.02 9.17 -20.66
C PHE A 391 -10.79 9.71 -22.07
N LYS A 392 -11.16 8.97 -23.12
CA LYS A 392 -10.94 9.39 -24.51
C LYS A 392 -11.51 10.78 -24.80
N GLU A 393 -12.74 11.06 -24.35
CA GLU A 393 -13.35 12.37 -24.57
C GLU A 393 -12.57 13.49 -23.86
N LEU A 394 -12.06 13.22 -22.66
CA LEU A 394 -11.32 14.19 -21.86
C LEU A 394 -9.91 14.46 -22.39
N ILE A 395 -9.23 13.43 -22.92
CA ILE A 395 -7.80 13.48 -23.28
C ILE A 395 -7.56 13.63 -24.78
N GLU A 396 -8.41 13.09 -25.65
CA GLU A 396 -8.22 13.15 -27.11
C GLU A 396 -9.15 14.17 -27.77
N ASP A 397 -10.42 14.23 -27.35
CA ASP A 397 -11.41 15.06 -28.04
C ASP A 397 -11.39 16.52 -27.56
N ILE A 398 -10.96 16.76 -26.32
CA ILE A 398 -10.95 18.09 -25.66
C ILE A 398 -9.55 18.67 -25.49
N ALA A 399 -8.52 17.85 -25.21
CA ALA A 399 -7.18 18.32 -24.83
C ALA A 399 -6.32 18.87 -25.98
#